data_AF-A0A2E7Z5Y5-F1
#
_entry.id   AF-A0A2E7Z5Y5-F1
#
_cell.length_a   1.000
_cell.length_b   1.000
_cell.length_c   1.000
_cell.angle_alpha   90.00
_cell.angle_beta   90.00
_cell.angle_gamma   90.00
#
_symmetry.space_group_name_H-M   'P 1'
#
loop_
_entity.id
_entity.type
_entity.pdbx_description
1 polymer ?
#
loop_
_entity_poly.entity_id
_entity_poly.type
_entity_poly.pdbx_seq_one_letter_code
_entity_poly.pdbx_strand_id
1 'polypeptide(L)'
;MATETQGLTVEAWVDIDEDRAEAVQTAVAQWSFADSMDRFATYDAGSTGGLPTQGFFGAVYARGHVYFSPQCNNDGRHGIALRVAVSKPFDDSASWESYDAGATGGLQTRGYYGCLATGRYVYYVPRTDGQYMHSRVLRYDMQSEFSDETSWSAFDPGEPISHQGGAFDGRYVYFAPGYHQADGRSGQVLRHDTTAPFDEPSSWVRFDVGAHVGERCLCYDGAVFDGRYVYFVPLDGGDMLRFDTTSPFENGESWESFDPRGLFYSGESGGCVGAIFDGRYIYYTPYAHSTVVRFDSSSAFTNSGGWSTYDAGSTSGLTCRGYDGAAFDGRFVYFIPFWEGDSAAHGFHARLLRLDTLKNFDDASAWSAADGSALAPPNPGGFNGGAFDGRYLYMAPWRQNEPSGEIHAHGQVLRYDTASSGSRFQLRWMDCGHNGGLGGSVPGPAFVLNTEAGVVSVQAHTIPAAGKHHLAGVVTADRVALWIDGTCIASAALPSPVVDSQLDISVGQLAGGSSPLRGRVLKHRISDCALDQDWLEKAPSLLSDEHALRGLS
;
A
#
# COMPACT_ATOMS: atom_id res chain seq x y z
N MET A 1 10.82 24.30 -33.16
CA MET A 1 10.65 22.92 -33.66
C MET A 1 11.49 22.08 -32.72
N ALA A 2 10.81 21.27 -31.89
CA ALA A 2 11.48 20.41 -30.93
C ALA A 2 12.32 19.38 -31.69
N THR A 3 13.50 19.04 -31.17
CA THR A 3 14.28 17.92 -31.73
C THR A 3 13.65 16.63 -31.23
N GLU A 4 12.75 16.06 -32.03
CA GLU A 4 12.02 14.83 -31.70
C GLU A 4 12.97 13.63 -31.72
N THR A 5 13.03 12.91 -30.61
CA THR A 5 13.78 11.65 -30.49
C THR A 5 12.80 10.48 -30.33
N GLN A 6 13.20 9.28 -30.75
CA GLN A 6 12.38 8.07 -30.62
C GLN A 6 11.95 7.85 -29.17
N GLY A 7 10.65 7.68 -28.91
CA GLY A 7 10.14 7.56 -27.55
C GLY A 7 8.63 7.66 -27.45
N LEU A 8 8.13 8.02 -26.26
CA LEU A 8 6.72 8.31 -25.99
C LEU A 8 6.64 9.49 -25.03
N THR A 9 5.71 10.41 -25.29
CA THR A 9 5.35 11.47 -24.33
C THR A 9 3.85 11.48 -24.12
N VAL A 10 3.41 11.37 -22.87
CA VAL A 10 2.00 11.46 -22.46
C VAL A 10 1.85 12.71 -21.61
N GLU A 11 1.02 13.65 -22.04
CA GLU A 11 0.80 14.93 -21.37
C GLU A 11 -0.66 15.13 -20.98
N ALA A 12 -0.86 15.82 -19.86
CA ALA A 12 -2.15 16.33 -19.44
C ALA A 12 -2.02 17.73 -18.84
N TRP A 13 -2.90 18.62 -19.26
CA TRP A 13 -3.17 19.89 -18.57
C TRP A 13 -4.45 19.70 -17.79
N VAL A 14 -4.37 19.86 -16.47
CA VAL A 14 -5.46 19.57 -15.54
C VAL A 14 -5.84 20.82 -14.75
N ASP A 15 -7.07 20.82 -14.24
CA ASP A 15 -7.63 21.81 -13.33
C ASP A 15 -8.26 21.01 -12.19
N ILE A 16 -7.60 21.02 -11.02
CA ILE A 16 -7.86 20.14 -9.88
C ILE A 16 -8.61 20.90 -8.81
N ASP A 17 -9.67 20.29 -8.27
CA ASP A 17 -10.58 20.97 -7.35
C ASP A 17 -10.03 21.03 -5.90
N GLU A 18 -9.26 20.02 -5.49
CA GLU A 18 -8.77 19.87 -4.11
C GLU A 18 -7.41 19.15 -4.03
N ASP A 19 -6.62 19.51 -3.01
CA ASP A 19 -5.35 18.90 -2.64
C ASP A 19 -5.58 17.63 -1.81
N ARG A 20 -5.87 16.54 -2.51
CA ARG A 20 -6.24 15.27 -1.87
C ARG A 20 -5.19 14.19 -2.03
N ALA A 21 -4.72 13.65 -0.90
CA ALA A 21 -3.89 12.45 -0.86
C ALA A 21 -4.71 11.15 -0.94
N GLU A 22 -4.02 10.01 -1.16
CA GLU A 22 -4.55 8.64 -1.03
C GLU A 22 -5.82 8.35 -1.86
N ALA A 23 -5.82 8.73 -3.13
CA ALA A 23 -6.87 8.35 -4.06
C ALA A 23 -6.28 8.11 -5.45
N VAL A 24 -6.61 6.96 -6.07
CA VAL A 24 -6.24 6.73 -7.47
C VAL A 24 -6.96 7.75 -8.34
N GLN A 25 -6.23 8.67 -8.95
CA GLN A 25 -6.80 9.72 -9.80
C GLN A 25 -5.98 9.78 -11.09
N THR A 26 -6.57 9.30 -12.19
CA THR A 26 -5.88 9.17 -13.47
C THR A 26 -6.20 10.34 -14.38
N ALA A 27 -5.17 10.98 -14.94
CA ALA A 27 -5.33 12.02 -15.94
C ALA A 27 -5.47 11.41 -17.35
N VAL A 28 -4.56 10.52 -17.73
CA VAL A 28 -4.56 9.85 -19.05
C VAL A 28 -4.02 8.43 -18.88
N ALA A 29 -4.65 7.44 -19.50
CA ALA A 29 -4.16 6.07 -19.46
C ALA A 29 -4.45 5.32 -20.75
N GLN A 30 -3.64 4.29 -21.00
CA GLN A 30 -3.89 3.24 -21.97
C GLN A 30 -3.87 1.92 -21.19
N TRP A 31 -5.03 1.57 -20.61
CA TRP A 31 -5.11 0.56 -19.56
C TRP A 31 -6.45 -0.17 -19.56
N SER A 32 -6.42 -1.43 -19.15
CA SER A 32 -7.61 -2.22 -18.85
C SER A 32 -7.31 -3.23 -17.74
N PHE A 33 -8.34 -3.59 -16.97
CA PHE A 33 -8.24 -4.51 -15.85
C PHE A 33 -8.35 -5.98 -16.30
N ALA A 34 -7.75 -6.89 -15.56
CA ALA A 34 -7.92 -8.33 -15.80
C ALA A 34 -9.37 -8.75 -15.53
N ASP A 35 -10.02 -9.34 -16.55
CA ASP A 35 -11.40 -9.82 -16.44
C ASP A 35 -11.49 -11.05 -15.51
N SER A 36 -10.51 -11.95 -15.59
CA SER A 36 -10.39 -13.19 -14.81
C SER A 36 -9.29 -13.10 -13.75
N MET A 37 -9.47 -13.84 -12.65
CA MET A 37 -8.45 -14.01 -11.60
C MET A 37 -7.63 -15.29 -11.82
N ASP A 38 -6.86 -15.35 -12.90
CA ASP A 38 -6.09 -16.54 -13.31
C ASP A 38 -4.59 -16.27 -13.52
N ARG A 39 -4.11 -15.06 -13.21
CA ARG A 39 -2.74 -14.58 -13.48
C ARG A 39 -1.87 -14.56 -12.22
N PHE A 40 -1.79 -15.70 -11.54
CA PHE A 40 -0.94 -15.85 -10.36
C PHE A 40 0.47 -16.33 -10.74
N ALA A 41 1.47 -15.89 -9.98
CA ALA A 41 2.84 -16.37 -10.05
C ALA A 41 3.41 -16.54 -8.63
N THR A 42 4.30 -17.52 -8.44
CA THR A 42 4.97 -17.75 -7.15
C THR A 42 6.49 -17.71 -7.33
N TYR A 43 7.20 -17.23 -6.32
CA TYR A 43 8.66 -17.28 -6.25
C TYR A 43 9.10 -17.57 -4.81
N ASP A 44 10.05 -18.49 -4.64
CA ASP A 44 10.62 -18.78 -3.32
C ASP A 44 11.78 -17.84 -3.00
N ALA A 45 11.48 -16.79 -2.23
CA ALA A 45 12.47 -15.86 -1.73
C ALA A 45 13.10 -16.32 -0.40
N GLY A 46 12.93 -17.58 0.02
CA GLY A 46 13.28 -18.12 1.35
C GLY A 46 14.77 -18.22 1.68
N SER A 47 15.66 -17.97 0.71
CA SER A 47 17.12 -18.06 0.85
C SER A 47 17.84 -17.03 -0.02
N THR A 48 17.33 -15.80 -0.04
CA THR A 48 17.88 -14.71 -0.87
C THR A 48 19.23 -14.26 -0.32
N GLY A 49 20.22 -14.07 -1.19
CA GLY A 49 21.55 -13.59 -0.79
C GLY A 49 22.30 -14.48 0.21
N GLY A 50 21.89 -15.75 0.38
CA GLY A 50 22.44 -16.65 1.40
C GLY A 50 21.91 -16.43 2.82
N LEU A 51 20.91 -15.55 2.99
CA LEU A 51 20.25 -15.29 4.28
C LEU A 51 18.90 -16.03 4.37
N PRO A 52 18.46 -16.45 5.57
CA PRO A 52 17.18 -17.14 5.77
C PRO A 52 16.00 -16.15 5.77
N THR A 53 15.61 -15.70 4.57
CA THR A 53 14.57 -14.71 4.30
C THR A 53 13.17 -15.34 4.23
N GLN A 54 12.65 -15.78 5.36
CA GLN A 54 11.30 -16.36 5.49
C GLN A 54 10.50 -15.60 6.55
N GLY A 55 9.17 -15.59 6.42
CA GLY A 55 8.27 -15.11 7.47
C GLY A 55 8.25 -13.60 7.66
N PHE A 56 7.53 -12.95 6.77
CA PHE A 56 7.33 -11.50 6.70
C PHE A 56 5.89 -11.11 6.99
N PHE A 57 5.73 -9.92 7.56
CA PHE A 57 4.44 -9.35 7.95
C PHE A 57 4.26 -7.97 7.30
N GLY A 58 3.37 -7.87 6.33
CA GLY A 58 3.18 -6.69 5.52
C GLY A 58 4.31 -6.45 4.52
N ALA A 59 4.03 -5.57 3.57
CA ALA A 59 4.99 -5.05 2.63
C ALA A 59 4.62 -3.62 2.23
N VAL A 60 5.54 -2.89 1.60
CA VAL A 60 5.26 -1.58 1.01
C VAL A 60 5.94 -1.44 -0.34
N TYR A 61 5.24 -0.87 -1.31
CA TYR A 61 5.84 -0.48 -2.59
C TYR A 61 6.34 0.96 -2.50
N ALA A 62 7.61 1.18 -2.86
CA ALA A 62 8.19 2.51 -3.02
C ALA A 62 9.40 2.48 -3.95
N ARG A 63 9.54 3.52 -4.79
CA ARG A 63 10.73 3.74 -5.64
C ARG A 63 11.16 2.50 -6.43
N GLY A 64 10.21 1.84 -7.09
CA GLY A 64 10.46 0.69 -7.97
C GLY A 64 10.76 -0.63 -7.24
N HIS A 65 10.54 -0.69 -5.92
CA HIS A 65 10.76 -1.90 -5.14
C HIS A 65 9.58 -2.20 -4.22
N VAL A 66 9.34 -3.47 -3.95
CA VAL A 66 8.51 -3.92 -2.82
C VAL A 66 9.43 -4.36 -1.69
N TYR A 67 9.21 -3.82 -0.49
CA TYR A 67 9.96 -4.14 0.74
C TYR A 67 9.07 -4.95 1.68
N PHE A 68 9.60 -6.02 2.26
CA PHE A 68 8.85 -6.91 3.15
C PHE A 68 9.30 -6.72 4.61
N SER A 69 8.36 -6.67 5.57
CA SER A 69 8.72 -6.46 6.98
C SER A 69 9.15 -7.76 7.66
N PRO A 70 10.38 -7.87 8.20
CA PRO A 70 10.88 -9.12 8.77
C PRO A 70 10.29 -9.41 10.15
N GLN A 71 9.67 -10.59 10.32
CA GLN A 71 9.02 -10.96 11.58
C GLN A 71 9.66 -12.18 12.26
N CYS A 72 9.57 -13.37 11.66
CA CYS A 72 10.19 -14.58 12.20
C CYS A 72 10.35 -15.67 11.16
N ASN A 73 11.45 -16.41 11.25
CA ASN A 73 11.65 -17.66 10.54
C ASN A 73 11.70 -18.83 11.54
N ASN A 74 12.11 -20.01 11.06
CA ASN A 74 12.18 -21.22 11.89
C ASN A 74 13.24 -21.15 13.01
N ASP A 75 14.16 -20.18 12.95
CA ASP A 75 15.20 -19.96 13.97
C ASP A 75 14.79 -18.89 15.01
N GLY A 76 13.66 -18.20 14.81
CA GLY A 76 13.12 -17.18 15.71
C GLY A 76 12.90 -15.82 15.06
N ARG A 77 12.86 -14.76 15.87
CA ARG A 77 12.71 -13.37 15.39
C ARG A 77 14.00 -12.89 14.72
N HIS A 78 13.88 -12.24 13.57
CA HIS A 78 15.02 -11.71 12.81
C HIS A 78 14.78 -10.26 12.34
N GLY A 79 15.85 -9.62 11.86
CA GLY A 79 15.82 -8.32 11.19
C GLY A 79 16.30 -8.38 9.74
N ILE A 80 16.25 -9.57 9.12
CA ILE A 80 16.68 -9.78 7.74
C ILE A 80 15.65 -9.18 6.78
N ALA A 81 15.92 -7.97 6.29
CA ALA A 81 15.09 -7.27 5.33
C ALA A 81 15.19 -7.93 3.94
N LEU A 82 14.08 -7.91 3.20
CA LEU A 82 13.95 -8.45 1.85
C LEU A 82 13.29 -7.39 0.96
N ARG A 83 13.78 -7.24 -0.28
CA ARG A 83 13.09 -6.46 -1.31
C ARG A 83 13.14 -7.12 -2.68
N VAL A 84 12.20 -6.76 -3.55
CA VAL A 84 12.19 -7.13 -4.97
C VAL A 84 12.09 -5.89 -5.86
N ALA A 85 12.91 -5.83 -6.90
CA ALA A 85 12.82 -4.80 -7.95
C ALA A 85 11.70 -5.15 -8.94
N VAL A 86 10.68 -4.30 -9.05
CA VAL A 86 9.47 -4.61 -9.85
C VAL A 86 9.66 -4.42 -11.36
N SER A 87 10.77 -3.78 -11.75
CA SER A 87 11.16 -3.56 -13.15
C SER A 87 11.88 -4.74 -13.78
N LYS A 88 12.17 -5.78 -13.00
CA LYS A 88 12.85 -7.01 -13.43
C LYS A 88 11.90 -8.22 -13.36
N PRO A 89 12.22 -9.33 -14.05
CA PRO A 89 11.41 -10.54 -13.98
C PRO A 89 11.28 -11.07 -12.55
N PHE A 90 10.06 -11.39 -12.12
CA PHE A 90 9.77 -11.81 -10.75
C PHE A 90 10.40 -13.15 -10.36
N ASP A 91 10.55 -14.04 -11.33
CA ASP A 91 11.14 -15.36 -11.20
C ASP A 91 12.67 -15.39 -11.31
N ASP A 92 13.31 -14.23 -11.53
CA ASP A 92 14.75 -14.09 -11.53
C ASP A 92 15.27 -13.74 -10.14
N SER A 93 16.17 -14.57 -9.61
CA SER A 93 16.86 -14.31 -8.34
C SER A 93 17.60 -12.96 -8.29
N ALA A 94 18.04 -12.41 -9.43
CA ALA A 94 18.68 -11.10 -9.51
C ALA A 94 17.71 -9.91 -9.30
N SER A 95 16.41 -10.20 -9.22
CA SER A 95 15.38 -9.23 -8.83
C SER A 95 15.26 -9.06 -7.32
N TRP A 96 15.84 -9.98 -6.54
CA TRP A 96 15.68 -10.06 -5.09
C TRP A 96 16.97 -9.70 -4.37
N GLU A 97 16.83 -8.94 -3.29
CA GLU A 97 17.95 -8.53 -2.44
C GLU A 97 17.58 -8.69 -0.97
N SER A 98 18.58 -9.03 -0.15
CA SER A 98 18.43 -9.23 1.28
C SER A 98 19.54 -8.53 2.06
N TYR A 99 19.23 -8.04 3.26
CA TYR A 99 20.20 -7.45 4.17
C TYR A 99 19.85 -7.77 5.62
N ASP A 100 20.84 -8.14 6.44
CA ASP A 100 20.60 -8.38 7.87
C ASP A 100 20.71 -7.07 8.66
N ALA A 101 19.56 -6.45 8.90
CA ALA A 101 19.42 -5.27 9.75
C ALA A 101 19.14 -5.65 11.21
N GLY A 102 19.38 -6.89 11.64
CA GLY A 102 19.06 -7.43 12.96
C GLY A 102 19.79 -6.79 14.14
N ALA A 103 20.82 -5.99 13.87
CA ALA A 103 21.54 -5.17 14.83
C ALA A 103 21.95 -3.83 14.19
N THR A 104 21.16 -2.79 14.40
CA THR A 104 21.37 -1.47 13.79
C THR A 104 21.50 -0.40 14.87
N GLY A 105 22.49 0.50 14.76
CA GLY A 105 22.63 1.61 15.70
C GLY A 105 22.85 1.19 17.16
N GLY A 106 23.41 -0.01 17.41
CA GLY A 106 23.57 -0.56 18.75
C GLY A 106 22.29 -1.15 19.37
N LEU A 107 21.18 -1.18 18.64
CA LEU A 107 19.90 -1.75 19.06
C LEU A 107 19.67 -3.14 18.47
N GLN A 108 18.90 -3.98 19.16
CA GLN A 108 18.39 -5.24 18.61
C GLN A 108 17.15 -4.95 17.77
N THR A 109 17.29 -5.01 16.47
CA THR A 109 16.25 -4.57 15.51
C THR A 109 15.66 -5.79 14.81
N ARG A 110 14.78 -6.51 15.51
CA ARG A 110 14.20 -7.78 15.06
C ARG A 110 12.71 -7.85 15.38
N GLY A 111 11.96 -8.57 14.54
CA GLY A 111 10.53 -8.85 14.73
C GLY A 111 9.63 -7.62 14.56
N TYR A 112 9.39 -7.29 13.31
CA TYR A 112 8.54 -6.21 12.82
C TYR A 112 7.26 -6.76 12.16
N TYR A 113 6.14 -6.07 12.34
CA TYR A 113 4.81 -6.55 11.93
C TYR A 113 4.25 -5.83 10.69
N GLY A 114 4.88 -4.75 10.26
CA GLY A 114 4.46 -3.98 9.10
C GLY A 114 5.56 -3.05 8.67
N CYS A 115 5.41 -2.40 7.53
CA CYS A 115 6.34 -1.38 7.08
C CYS A 115 5.64 -0.36 6.20
N LEU A 116 6.10 0.88 6.23
CA LEU A 116 5.54 1.99 5.48
C LEU A 116 6.65 2.81 4.85
N ALA A 117 6.34 3.57 3.81
CA ALA A 117 7.32 4.34 3.06
C ALA A 117 6.98 5.84 3.06
N THR A 118 8.00 6.65 3.30
CA THR A 118 7.96 8.09 3.04
C THR A 118 8.70 8.39 1.73
N GLY A 119 8.85 9.66 1.34
CA GLY A 119 9.57 10.01 0.11
C GLY A 119 11.05 9.57 0.07
N ARG A 120 11.66 9.31 1.25
CA ARG A 120 13.08 8.90 1.36
C ARG A 120 13.28 7.57 2.08
N TYR A 121 12.49 7.25 3.09
CA TYR A 121 12.77 6.11 3.96
C TYR A 121 11.66 5.07 3.95
N VAL A 122 12.03 3.80 4.09
CA VAL A 122 11.11 2.74 4.55
C VAL A 122 11.25 2.63 6.06
N TYR A 123 10.14 2.67 6.80
CA TYR A 123 10.07 2.49 8.25
C TYR A 123 9.47 1.12 8.55
N TYR A 124 10.09 0.36 9.45
CA TYR A 124 9.61 -0.94 9.91
C TYR A 124 8.96 -0.81 11.28
N VAL A 125 7.73 -1.30 11.39
CA VAL A 125 6.86 -1.12 12.57
C VAL A 125 7.23 -2.13 13.65
N PRO A 126 7.73 -1.67 14.81
CA PRO A 126 8.36 -2.53 15.81
C PRO A 126 7.34 -3.36 16.56
N ARG A 127 7.63 -4.65 16.80
CA ARG A 127 6.75 -5.51 17.59
C ARG A 127 7.46 -6.21 18.74
N THR A 128 8.28 -7.22 18.45
CA THR A 128 8.93 -8.04 19.48
C THR A 128 10.22 -8.68 19.00
N ASP A 129 11.27 -8.66 19.82
CA ASP A 129 12.51 -9.41 19.54
C ASP A 129 12.45 -10.88 19.97
N GLY A 130 11.30 -11.34 20.46
CA GLY A 130 11.09 -12.71 20.93
C GLY A 130 11.26 -12.85 22.44
N GLN A 131 11.83 -11.85 23.10
CA GLN A 131 11.90 -11.77 24.57
C GLN A 131 11.03 -10.63 25.11
N TYR A 132 11.02 -9.49 24.42
CA TYR A 132 10.31 -8.28 24.83
C TYR A 132 9.51 -7.68 23.68
N MET A 133 8.39 -7.07 24.00
CA MET A 133 7.75 -6.04 23.19
C MET A 133 8.61 -4.78 23.22
N HIS A 134 8.69 -4.06 22.11
CA HIS A 134 9.55 -2.87 22.01
C HIS A 134 9.03 -1.85 21.01
N SER A 135 9.47 -0.60 21.15
CA SER A 135 9.19 0.49 20.22
C SER A 135 10.38 0.86 19.30
N ARG A 136 11.46 0.06 19.27
CA ARG A 136 12.66 0.31 18.43
C ARG A 136 12.35 0.34 16.92
N VAL A 137 12.14 1.52 16.36
CA VAL A 137 11.84 1.72 14.93
C VAL A 137 13.12 1.59 14.12
N LEU A 138 13.09 0.75 13.08
CA LEU A 138 14.15 0.63 12.07
C LEU A 138 13.72 1.39 10.83
N ARG A 139 14.67 2.04 10.14
CA ARG A 139 14.44 2.61 8.82
C ARG A 139 15.60 2.39 7.85
N TYR A 140 15.26 2.33 6.56
CA TYR A 140 16.19 2.23 5.44
C TYR A 140 16.10 3.48 4.56
N ASP A 141 17.24 4.07 4.19
CA ASP A 141 17.34 5.18 3.22
C ASP A 141 17.32 4.66 1.77
N MET A 142 16.22 4.90 1.06
CA MET A 142 16.05 4.44 -0.32
C MET A 142 16.89 5.21 -1.36
N GLN A 143 17.72 6.17 -0.92
CA GLN A 143 18.70 6.84 -1.77
C GLN A 143 20.08 6.20 -1.72
N SER A 144 20.28 5.24 -0.82
CA SER A 144 21.56 4.56 -0.60
C SER A 144 21.47 3.08 -0.94
N GLU A 145 22.61 2.42 -1.13
CA GLU A 145 22.66 0.99 -1.46
C GLU A 145 22.04 0.14 -0.35
N PHE A 146 21.20 -0.84 -0.71
CA PHE A 146 20.43 -1.63 0.25
C PHE A 146 21.31 -2.50 1.16
N SER A 147 22.42 -2.98 0.61
CA SER A 147 23.39 -3.80 1.33
C SER A 147 24.40 -2.99 2.16
N ASP A 148 24.38 -1.66 2.09
CA ASP A 148 25.29 -0.80 2.84
C ASP A 148 24.73 -0.56 4.25
N GLU A 149 25.52 -0.87 5.28
CA GLU A 149 25.13 -0.69 6.69
C GLU A 149 24.79 0.75 7.04
N THR A 150 25.39 1.72 6.36
CA THR A 150 25.16 3.16 6.59
C THR A 150 23.83 3.65 6.03
N SER A 151 23.16 2.83 5.21
CA SER A 151 21.80 3.09 4.71
C SER A 151 20.72 2.82 5.76
N TRP A 152 21.08 2.20 6.89
CA TRP A 152 20.15 1.78 7.92
C TRP A 152 20.32 2.60 9.20
N SER A 153 19.22 2.87 9.88
CA SER A 153 19.22 3.56 11.17
C SER A 153 18.11 3.05 12.06
N ALA A 154 18.34 3.06 13.37
CA ALA A 154 17.34 2.65 14.34
C ALA A 154 17.28 3.64 15.50
N PHE A 155 16.08 3.83 16.03
CA PHE A 155 15.84 4.68 17.19
C PHE A 155 14.83 4.02 18.13
N ASP A 156 15.05 4.15 19.43
CA ASP A 156 14.14 3.67 20.45
C ASP A 156 13.44 4.87 21.13
N PRO A 157 12.16 5.14 20.82
CA PRO A 157 11.38 6.16 21.50
C PRO A 157 11.00 5.73 22.94
N GLY A 158 11.51 4.60 23.44
CA GLY A 158 11.28 4.09 24.80
C GLY A 158 9.97 3.31 24.92
N GLU A 159 9.72 2.79 26.13
CA GLU A 159 8.57 1.94 26.49
C GLU A 159 8.52 0.54 25.83
N PRO A 160 8.22 -0.52 26.59
CA PRO A 160 8.14 -1.89 26.06
C PRO A 160 6.76 -2.15 25.43
N ILE A 161 6.40 -1.32 24.44
CA ILE A 161 5.12 -1.38 23.73
C ILE A 161 5.36 -1.77 22.27
N SER A 162 4.63 -2.78 21.82
CA SER A 162 4.59 -3.17 20.42
C SER A 162 3.67 -2.27 19.61
N HIS A 163 3.99 -2.15 18.34
CA HIS A 163 3.14 -1.60 17.29
C HIS A 163 2.94 -2.69 16.21
N GLN A 164 1.93 -2.53 15.35
CA GLN A 164 1.58 -3.57 14.38
C GLN A 164 1.72 -3.05 12.94
N GLY A 165 0.90 -2.08 12.55
CA GLY A 165 0.98 -1.39 11.27
C GLY A 165 1.05 0.13 11.44
N GLY A 166 0.84 0.86 10.36
CA GLY A 166 0.81 2.31 10.42
C GLY A 166 0.37 2.99 9.13
N ALA A 167 0.11 4.29 9.26
CA ALA A 167 -0.26 5.18 8.17
C ALA A 167 0.73 6.36 8.08
N PHE A 168 0.79 7.00 6.91
CA PHE A 168 1.60 8.18 6.66
C PHE A 168 0.72 9.24 5.99
N ASP A 169 0.67 10.45 6.54
CA ASP A 169 -0.19 11.54 6.03
C ASP A 169 0.54 12.51 5.09
N GLY A 170 1.81 12.23 4.77
CA GLY A 170 2.69 13.14 4.01
C GLY A 170 3.71 13.87 4.88
N ARG A 171 3.53 13.89 6.21
CA ARG A 171 4.49 14.46 7.17
C ARG A 171 4.73 13.56 8.38
N TYR A 172 3.67 13.06 9.00
CA TYR A 172 3.74 12.24 10.19
C TYR A 172 3.52 10.78 9.88
N VAL A 173 4.32 9.92 10.51
CA VAL A 173 4.06 8.49 10.57
C VAL A 173 3.26 8.20 11.84
N TYR A 174 2.18 7.44 11.71
CA TYR A 174 1.31 7.01 12.81
C TYR A 174 1.42 5.50 12.96
N PHE A 175 1.86 5.04 14.12
CA PHE A 175 2.02 3.63 14.44
C PHE A 175 0.82 3.15 15.25
N ALA A 176 0.11 2.14 14.73
CA ALA A 176 -1.02 1.52 15.41
C ALA A 176 -0.56 0.88 16.73
N PRO A 177 -1.26 1.10 17.87
CA PRO A 177 -0.84 0.56 19.16
C PRO A 177 -1.14 -0.93 19.24
N GLY A 178 -0.21 -1.72 19.77
CA GLY A 178 -0.38 -3.16 19.99
C GLY A 178 -0.47 -3.50 21.48
N TYR A 179 0.58 -4.16 22.00
CA TYR A 179 0.63 -4.71 23.35
C TYR A 179 1.77 -4.09 24.17
N HIS A 180 1.47 -3.64 25.38
CA HIS A 180 2.45 -3.38 26.42
C HIS A 180 2.91 -4.71 27.04
N GLN A 181 4.21 -4.86 27.26
CA GLN A 181 4.81 -6.09 27.78
C GLN A 181 4.18 -6.60 29.08
N ALA A 182 3.80 -5.70 29.99
CA ALA A 182 3.26 -6.05 31.30
C ALA A 182 1.72 -6.01 31.37
N ASP A 183 1.10 -5.06 30.68
CA ASP A 183 -0.32 -4.72 30.86
C ASP A 183 -1.22 -5.30 29.77
N GLY A 184 -0.64 -5.91 28.74
CA GLY A 184 -1.39 -6.47 27.61
C GLY A 184 -1.79 -5.39 26.61
N ARG A 185 -3.05 -5.39 26.16
CA ARG A 185 -3.54 -4.51 25.08
C ARG A 185 -3.32 -3.03 25.45
N SER A 186 -2.82 -2.25 24.50
CA SER A 186 -2.47 -0.83 24.69
C SER A 186 -3.26 0.09 23.75
N GLY A 187 -3.53 1.31 24.21
CA GLY A 187 -4.06 2.43 23.42
C GLY A 187 -3.01 3.46 23.03
N GLN A 188 -1.71 3.17 23.23
CA GLN A 188 -0.62 4.14 23.08
C GLN A 188 -0.21 4.34 21.61
N VAL A 189 -0.93 5.18 20.88
CA VAL A 189 -0.59 5.53 19.49
C VAL A 189 0.71 6.33 19.50
N LEU A 190 1.70 5.90 18.71
CA LEU A 190 2.95 6.62 18.53
C LEU A 190 2.93 7.39 17.21
N ARG A 191 3.38 8.65 17.22
CA ARG A 191 3.51 9.50 16.03
C ARG A 191 4.93 10.03 15.90
N HIS A 192 5.47 9.99 14.69
CA HIS A 192 6.79 10.53 14.35
C HIS A 192 6.68 11.67 13.34
N ASP A 193 7.34 12.81 13.58
CA ASP A 193 7.51 13.89 12.61
C ASP A 193 8.70 13.60 11.68
N THR A 194 8.43 13.31 10.41
CA THR A 194 9.49 12.95 9.44
C THR A 194 10.34 14.15 8.99
N THR A 195 9.96 15.37 9.37
CA THR A 195 10.72 16.59 9.09
C THR A 195 11.73 16.93 10.19
N ALA A 196 11.64 16.26 11.34
CA ALA A 196 12.55 16.41 12.47
C ALA A 196 13.63 15.31 12.48
N PRO A 197 14.76 15.50 13.19
CA PRO A 197 15.80 14.47 13.31
C PRO A 197 15.23 13.17 13.90
N PHE A 198 15.56 12.03 13.31
CA PHE A 198 14.97 10.74 13.67
C PHE A 198 15.36 10.26 15.07
N ASP A 199 16.58 10.57 15.48
CA ASP A 199 17.21 10.19 16.74
C ASP A 199 16.93 11.17 17.89
N GLU A 200 16.09 12.17 17.65
CA GLU A 200 15.71 13.13 18.70
C GLU A 200 14.38 12.75 19.35
N PRO A 201 14.33 12.60 20.70
CA PRO A 201 13.10 12.23 21.40
C PRO A 201 11.91 13.16 21.12
N SER A 202 12.15 14.45 20.89
CA SER A 202 11.10 15.43 20.57
C SER A 202 10.42 15.20 19.21
N SER A 203 11.01 14.38 18.35
CA SER A 203 10.42 13.99 17.05
C SER A 203 9.33 12.93 17.18
N TRP A 204 9.06 12.46 18.40
CA TRP A 204 8.17 11.35 18.72
C TRP A 204 7.18 11.77 19.80
N VAL A 205 5.90 11.49 19.57
CA VAL A 205 4.80 11.83 20.49
C VAL A 205 3.90 10.62 20.67
N ARG A 206 3.47 10.35 21.91
CA ARG A 206 2.50 9.30 22.23
C ARG A 206 1.18 9.91 22.67
N PHE A 207 0.09 9.21 22.38
CA PHE A 207 -1.23 9.56 22.87
C PHE A 207 -2.01 8.29 23.25
N ASP A 208 -2.60 8.27 24.44
CA ASP A 208 -3.36 7.13 24.94
C ASP A 208 -4.85 7.25 24.57
N VAL A 209 -5.24 6.64 23.45
CA VAL A 209 -6.63 6.67 23.00
C VAL A 209 -7.55 5.83 23.90
N GLY A 210 -7.01 4.84 24.61
CA GLY A 210 -7.77 4.04 25.57
C GLY A 210 -8.20 4.86 26.78
N ALA A 211 -7.30 5.73 27.27
CA ALA A 211 -7.56 6.60 28.41
C ALA A 211 -8.38 7.86 28.05
N HIS A 212 -8.22 8.40 26.83
CA HIS A 212 -8.75 9.71 26.47
C HIS A 212 -9.91 9.70 25.47
N VAL A 213 -10.13 8.61 24.73
CA VAL A 213 -11.21 8.51 23.72
C VAL A 213 -12.24 7.46 24.14
N GLY A 214 -11.79 6.27 24.53
CA GLY A 214 -12.66 5.24 25.07
C GLY A 214 -11.92 3.97 25.47
N GLU A 215 -12.35 3.34 26.56
CA GLU A 215 -11.71 2.17 27.17
C GLU A 215 -11.60 0.93 26.26
N ARG A 216 -12.37 0.88 25.16
CA ARG A 216 -12.31 -0.16 24.12
C ARG A 216 -11.36 0.18 22.97
N CYS A 217 -10.75 1.36 22.96
CA CYS A 217 -9.79 1.78 21.94
C CYS A 217 -8.39 1.23 22.25
N LEU A 218 -8.23 -0.08 22.14
CA LEU A 218 -6.99 -0.78 22.47
C LEU A 218 -6.65 -1.80 21.38
N CYS A 219 -5.37 -1.98 21.09
CA CYS A 219 -4.84 -2.96 20.14
C CYS A 219 -5.43 -2.85 18.72
N TYR A 220 -4.74 -2.09 17.88
CA TYR A 220 -5.04 -1.96 16.46
C TYR A 220 -3.93 -2.63 15.65
N ASP A 221 -4.32 -3.33 14.59
CA ASP A 221 -3.36 -4.05 13.75
C ASP A 221 -2.84 -3.14 12.63
N GLY A 222 -3.74 -2.57 11.83
CA GLY A 222 -3.41 -1.69 10.72
C GLY A 222 -3.92 -0.27 10.90
N ALA A 223 -3.56 0.60 9.95
CA ALA A 223 -4.12 1.95 9.85
C ALA A 223 -4.08 2.46 8.40
N VAL A 224 -5.09 3.20 7.96
CA VAL A 224 -5.18 3.78 6.60
C VAL A 224 -5.45 5.28 6.67
N PHE A 225 -4.92 6.05 5.71
CA PHE A 225 -5.15 7.49 5.58
C PHE A 225 -6.06 7.77 4.37
N ASP A 226 -7.07 8.64 4.52
CA ASP A 226 -8.03 8.97 3.44
C ASP A 226 -7.79 10.34 2.77
N GLY A 227 -6.69 11.01 3.14
CA GLY A 227 -6.40 12.40 2.77
C GLY A 227 -6.70 13.41 3.87
N ARG A 228 -7.42 13.05 4.94
CA ARG A 228 -7.69 13.90 6.11
C ARG A 228 -7.64 13.15 7.43
N TYR A 229 -8.17 11.94 7.48
CA TYR A 229 -8.27 11.14 8.68
C TYR A 229 -7.37 9.92 8.59
N VAL A 230 -6.70 9.60 9.70
CA VAL A 230 -6.08 8.28 9.90
C VAL A 230 -7.08 7.39 10.61
N TYR A 231 -7.45 6.26 10.00
CA TYR A 231 -8.33 5.25 10.56
C TYR A 231 -7.49 4.10 11.10
N PHE A 232 -7.74 3.66 12.33
CA PHE A 232 -7.06 2.53 12.96
C PHE A 232 -7.97 1.31 12.96
N VAL A 233 -7.40 0.13 12.67
CA VAL A 233 -8.13 -1.10 12.38
C VAL A 233 -8.09 -2.06 13.59
N PRO A 234 -9.22 -2.38 14.23
CA PRO A 234 -9.23 -3.08 15.52
C PRO A 234 -9.13 -4.61 15.36
N LEU A 235 -8.12 -5.24 15.99
CA LEU A 235 -7.87 -6.69 15.88
C LEU A 235 -8.87 -7.56 16.66
N ASP A 236 -9.23 -7.16 17.89
CA ASP A 236 -9.95 -8.02 18.85
C ASP A 236 -11.22 -7.36 19.43
N GLY A 237 -12.11 -6.88 18.55
CA GLY A 237 -13.41 -6.34 18.95
C GLY A 237 -13.36 -5.00 19.69
N GLY A 238 -12.25 -4.28 19.55
CA GLY A 238 -12.11 -2.88 19.94
C GLY A 238 -13.03 -1.97 19.12
N ASP A 239 -13.18 -0.72 19.56
CA ASP A 239 -13.95 0.26 18.79
C ASP A 239 -13.18 0.65 17.52
N MET A 240 -13.91 0.96 16.44
CA MET A 240 -13.30 1.58 15.25
C MET A 240 -12.86 2.99 15.64
N LEU A 241 -11.70 3.45 15.18
CA LEU A 241 -11.12 4.72 15.59
C LEU A 241 -10.61 5.52 14.40
N ARG A 242 -10.80 6.84 14.42
CA ARG A 242 -10.11 7.76 13.52
C ARG A 242 -9.56 8.99 14.22
N PHE A 243 -8.53 9.58 13.61
CA PHE A 243 -7.88 10.82 14.02
C PHE A 243 -7.94 11.86 12.89
N ASP A 244 -8.35 13.09 13.20
CA ASP A 244 -8.30 14.23 12.24
C ASP A 244 -6.88 14.81 12.19
N THR A 245 -6.16 14.64 11.07
CA THR A 245 -4.77 15.10 10.94
C THR A 245 -4.63 16.62 10.91
N THR A 246 -5.74 17.35 10.76
CA THR A 246 -5.75 18.82 10.83
C THR A 246 -5.85 19.36 12.25
N SER A 247 -6.04 18.49 13.24
CA SER A 247 -6.24 18.85 14.65
C SER A 247 -5.05 18.40 15.52
N PRO A 248 -4.87 18.98 16.73
CA PRO A 248 -3.76 18.59 17.61
C PRO A 248 -3.83 17.11 18.03
N PHE A 249 -2.75 16.37 17.81
CA PHE A 249 -2.67 14.92 18.07
C PHE A 249 -2.99 14.53 19.52
N GLU A 250 -2.50 15.31 20.48
CA GLU A 250 -2.65 15.04 21.92
C GLU A 250 -3.99 15.53 22.51
N ASN A 251 -4.89 16.05 21.68
CA ASN A 251 -6.23 16.43 22.12
C ASN A 251 -7.21 15.30 21.82
N GLY A 252 -7.89 14.76 22.84
CA GLY A 252 -8.90 13.71 22.69
C GLY A 252 -10.08 14.09 21.80
N GLU A 253 -10.41 15.38 21.68
CA GLU A 253 -11.46 15.87 20.77
C GLU A 253 -11.08 15.78 19.28
N SER A 254 -9.80 15.54 18.97
CA SER A 254 -9.32 15.29 17.61
C SER A 254 -9.60 13.85 17.12
N TRP A 255 -10.18 13.02 17.98
CA TRP A 255 -10.38 11.59 17.76
C TRP A 255 -11.86 11.25 17.86
N GLU A 256 -12.29 10.25 17.08
CA GLU A 256 -13.64 9.72 17.10
C GLU A 256 -13.60 8.20 17.15
N SER A 257 -14.45 7.59 17.98
CA SER A 257 -14.65 6.15 18.03
C SER A 257 -16.07 5.74 17.61
N PHE A 258 -16.21 4.52 17.11
CA PHE A 258 -17.49 3.91 16.76
C PHE A 258 -17.52 2.46 17.25
N ASP A 259 -18.57 2.09 17.98
CA ASP A 259 -18.78 0.72 18.47
C ASP A 259 -19.29 -0.20 17.35
N PRO A 260 -18.47 -1.15 16.85
CA PRO A 260 -18.85 -1.94 15.69
C PRO A 260 -19.66 -3.18 16.06
N ARG A 261 -19.97 -3.44 17.34
CA ARG A 261 -20.65 -4.69 17.77
C ARG A 261 -21.98 -4.93 17.08
N GLY A 262 -22.69 -3.87 16.71
CA GLY A 262 -23.96 -3.97 15.97
C GLY A 262 -23.81 -4.36 14.49
N LEU A 263 -22.58 -4.37 13.94
CA LEU A 263 -22.31 -4.71 12.55
C LEU A 263 -22.13 -6.21 12.31
N PHE A 264 -21.75 -6.96 13.34
CA PHE A 264 -21.38 -8.37 13.24
C PHE A 264 -22.49 -9.29 13.75
N TYR A 265 -22.52 -10.52 13.24
CA TYR A 265 -23.43 -11.54 13.75
C TYR A 265 -23.01 -11.99 15.16
N SER A 266 -23.97 -12.43 15.96
CA SER A 266 -23.71 -12.93 17.32
C SER A 266 -22.73 -14.11 17.29
N GLY A 267 -21.55 -13.93 17.89
CA GLY A 267 -20.51 -14.96 17.98
C GLY A 267 -19.26 -14.71 17.11
N GLU A 268 -19.29 -13.73 16.19
CA GLU A 268 -18.06 -13.27 15.53
C GLU A 268 -17.23 -12.40 16.50
N SER A 269 -15.90 -12.47 16.39
CA SER A 269 -14.98 -11.60 17.16
C SER A 269 -15.09 -10.13 16.73
N GLY A 270 -15.55 -9.88 15.50
CA GLY A 270 -15.55 -8.57 14.87
C GLY A 270 -14.16 -8.03 14.55
N GLY A 271 -13.16 -8.90 14.54
CA GLY A 271 -11.76 -8.55 14.34
C GLY A 271 -11.44 -8.14 12.90
N CYS A 272 -10.74 -7.04 12.73
CA CYS A 272 -10.20 -6.59 11.46
C CYS A 272 -8.69 -6.35 11.61
N VAL A 273 -7.93 -6.49 10.54
CA VAL A 273 -6.45 -6.32 10.63
C VAL A 273 -5.92 -5.22 9.73
N GLY A 274 -6.26 -5.23 8.45
CA GLY A 274 -5.96 -4.14 7.53
C GLY A 274 -7.21 -3.40 7.06
N ALA A 275 -6.98 -2.27 6.38
CA ALA A 275 -8.03 -1.59 5.64
C ALA A 275 -7.48 -1.03 4.32
N ILE A 276 -8.37 -0.64 3.41
CA ILE A 276 -7.99 0.06 2.18
C ILE A 276 -9.02 1.14 1.84
N PHE A 277 -8.57 2.22 1.22
CA PHE A 277 -9.41 3.32 0.78
C PHE A 277 -9.52 3.36 -0.75
N ASP A 278 -10.74 3.41 -1.29
CA ASP A 278 -10.96 3.52 -2.75
C ASP A 278 -11.13 4.96 -3.26
N GLY A 279 -11.02 5.95 -2.37
CA GLY A 279 -11.32 7.35 -2.64
C GLY A 279 -12.71 7.80 -2.14
N ARG A 280 -13.54 6.90 -1.61
CA ARG A 280 -14.80 7.22 -0.91
C ARG A 280 -15.09 6.30 0.27
N TYR A 281 -14.81 5.02 0.14
CA TYR A 281 -15.12 4.01 1.14
C TYR A 281 -13.84 3.42 1.74
N ILE A 282 -13.85 3.25 3.05
CA ILE A 282 -12.86 2.46 3.78
C ILE A 282 -13.40 1.03 3.88
N TYR A 283 -12.63 0.05 3.42
CA TYR A 283 -12.94 -1.37 3.53
C TYR A 283 -12.04 -2.01 4.59
N TYR A 284 -12.62 -2.52 5.66
CA TYR A 284 -11.91 -3.22 6.73
C TYR A 284 -11.86 -4.71 6.43
N THR A 285 -10.67 -5.29 6.53
CA THR A 285 -10.39 -6.69 6.14
C THR A 285 -10.74 -7.64 7.28
N PRO A 286 -11.56 -8.68 7.02
CA PRO A 286 -12.04 -9.55 8.09
C PRO A 286 -10.98 -10.53 8.53
N TYR A 287 -10.71 -10.55 9.83
CA TYR A 287 -9.72 -11.42 10.45
C TYR A 287 -10.38 -12.65 11.05
N ALA A 288 -10.00 -13.85 10.59
CA ALA A 288 -10.59 -15.11 11.08
C ALA A 288 -12.14 -15.21 10.94
N HIS A 289 -12.75 -14.42 10.06
CA HIS A 289 -14.17 -14.49 9.67
C HIS A 289 -14.36 -13.99 8.22
N SER A 290 -15.60 -13.94 7.72
CA SER A 290 -15.92 -13.63 6.31
C SER A 290 -16.64 -12.29 6.10
N THR A 291 -17.12 -11.67 7.17
CA THR A 291 -17.83 -10.39 7.15
C THR A 291 -16.91 -9.20 6.85
N VAL A 292 -16.88 -8.71 5.61
CA VAL A 292 -16.19 -7.46 5.24
C VAL A 292 -17.01 -6.27 5.73
N VAL A 293 -16.36 -5.31 6.39
CA VAL A 293 -16.99 -4.06 6.84
C VAL A 293 -16.58 -2.91 5.93
N ARG A 294 -17.52 -2.03 5.60
CA ARG A 294 -17.28 -0.83 4.79
C ARG A 294 -17.84 0.42 5.47
N PHE A 295 -17.08 1.50 5.45
CA PHE A 295 -17.50 2.83 5.94
C PHE A 295 -17.51 3.85 4.80
N ASP A 296 -18.58 4.65 4.66
CA ASP A 296 -18.67 5.79 3.74
C ASP A 296 -18.00 7.03 4.36
N SER A 297 -16.86 7.45 3.82
CA SER A 297 -16.08 8.57 4.38
C SER A 297 -16.79 9.93 4.27
N SER A 298 -17.91 10.01 3.54
CA SER A 298 -18.77 11.20 3.51
C SER A 298 -19.78 11.28 4.66
N SER A 299 -19.97 10.19 5.42
CA SER A 299 -20.80 10.17 6.62
C SER A 299 -20.02 10.61 7.87
N ALA A 300 -20.73 11.10 8.88
CA ALA A 300 -20.16 11.25 10.22
C ALA A 300 -19.74 9.87 10.76
N PHE A 301 -18.59 9.78 11.42
CA PHE A 301 -18.04 8.48 11.86
C PHE A 301 -18.96 7.73 12.81
N THR A 302 -19.61 8.47 13.69
CA THR A 302 -20.55 7.94 14.70
C THR A 302 -21.93 7.60 14.13
N ASN A 303 -22.21 7.93 12.87
CA ASN A 303 -23.48 7.59 12.24
C ASN A 303 -23.47 6.12 11.78
N SER A 304 -24.26 5.27 12.43
CA SER A 304 -24.41 3.86 12.04
C SER A 304 -24.86 3.66 10.59
N GLY A 305 -25.60 4.61 10.01
CA GLY A 305 -26.01 4.56 8.60
C GLY A 305 -24.86 4.75 7.60
N GLY A 306 -23.68 5.16 8.06
CA GLY A 306 -22.45 5.23 7.25
C GLY A 306 -21.71 3.90 7.14
N TRP A 307 -22.14 2.86 7.86
CA TRP A 307 -21.48 1.56 7.93
C TRP A 307 -22.31 0.49 7.21
N SER A 308 -21.64 -0.47 6.57
CA SER A 308 -22.27 -1.61 5.89
C SER A 308 -21.41 -2.85 6.01
N THR A 309 -22.03 -4.03 5.93
CA THR A 309 -21.33 -5.32 5.96
C THR A 309 -21.75 -6.22 4.83
N TYR A 310 -20.85 -7.14 4.45
CA TYR A 310 -21.13 -8.20 3.49
C TYR A 310 -20.41 -9.48 3.92
N ASP A 311 -21.13 -10.60 3.99
CA ASP A 311 -20.55 -11.92 4.25
C ASP A 311 -20.04 -12.53 2.92
N ALA A 312 -18.73 -12.54 2.75
CA ALA A 312 -18.09 -13.07 1.54
C ALA A 312 -17.82 -14.58 1.58
N GLY A 313 -18.23 -15.28 2.65
CA GLY A 313 -17.74 -16.61 3.00
C GLY A 313 -17.93 -17.69 1.94
N SER A 314 -18.92 -17.54 1.06
CA SER A 314 -19.21 -18.45 -0.05
C SER A 314 -19.13 -17.74 -1.40
N THR A 315 -17.92 -17.39 -1.83
CA THR A 315 -17.69 -16.68 -3.09
C THR A 315 -16.99 -17.58 -4.10
N SER A 316 -17.50 -17.62 -5.34
CA SER A 316 -16.93 -18.44 -6.44
C SER A 316 -16.77 -19.94 -6.12
N GLY A 317 -17.61 -20.47 -5.21
CA GLY A 317 -17.51 -21.87 -4.76
C GLY A 317 -16.36 -22.16 -3.81
N LEU A 318 -15.67 -21.12 -3.31
CA LEU A 318 -14.56 -21.21 -2.36
C LEU A 318 -15.00 -20.73 -0.98
N THR A 319 -14.40 -21.30 0.06
CA THR A 319 -14.49 -20.77 1.43
C THR A 319 -13.63 -19.51 1.51
N CYS A 320 -14.26 -18.37 1.73
CA CYS A 320 -13.62 -17.05 1.66
C CYS A 320 -13.66 -16.36 3.03
N ARG A 321 -12.80 -16.82 3.94
CA ARG A 321 -12.75 -16.40 5.34
C ARG A 321 -11.31 -16.15 5.75
N GLY A 322 -11.04 -15.06 6.45
CA GLY A 322 -9.72 -14.80 7.05
C GLY A 322 -8.72 -14.15 6.11
N TYR A 323 -8.60 -12.83 6.20
CA TYR A 323 -7.73 -12.02 5.37
C TYR A 323 -6.89 -11.10 6.23
N ASP A 324 -5.76 -10.70 5.67
CA ASP A 324 -4.81 -9.83 6.32
C ASP A 324 -4.34 -8.76 5.35
N GLY A 325 -5.09 -7.66 5.32
CA GLY A 325 -4.82 -6.54 4.44
C GLY A 325 -5.53 -6.55 3.09
N ALA A 326 -5.48 -5.40 2.42
CA ALA A 326 -6.10 -5.21 1.12
C ALA A 326 -5.33 -4.22 0.23
N ALA A 327 -5.61 -4.29 -1.07
CA ALA A 327 -5.09 -3.38 -2.08
C ALA A 327 -6.20 -2.90 -3.02
N PHE A 328 -6.02 -1.74 -3.65
CA PHE A 328 -6.98 -1.15 -4.59
C PHE A 328 -6.27 -0.75 -5.89
N ASP A 329 -6.77 -1.23 -7.03
CA ASP A 329 -6.15 -0.99 -8.35
C ASP A 329 -6.80 0.16 -9.15
N GLY A 330 -7.78 0.86 -8.58
CA GLY A 330 -8.60 1.85 -9.28
C GLY A 330 -9.98 1.34 -9.73
N ARG A 331 -10.26 0.05 -9.56
CA ARG A 331 -11.61 -0.55 -9.73
C ARG A 331 -11.90 -1.61 -8.68
N PHE A 332 -10.98 -2.52 -8.46
CA PHE A 332 -11.17 -3.67 -7.62
C PHE A 332 -10.45 -3.50 -6.29
N VAL A 333 -11.12 -3.89 -5.21
CA VAL A 333 -10.49 -4.12 -3.91
C VAL A 333 -10.13 -5.60 -3.80
N TYR A 334 -8.88 -5.89 -3.47
CA TYR A 334 -8.35 -7.24 -3.28
C TYR A 334 -8.06 -7.48 -1.80
N PHE A 335 -8.54 -8.57 -1.23
CA PHE A 335 -8.30 -8.95 0.16
C PHE A 335 -7.27 -10.08 0.20
N ILE A 336 -6.19 -9.86 0.94
CA ILE A 336 -5.01 -10.72 0.95
C ILE A 336 -5.25 -11.92 1.87
N PRO A 337 -5.07 -13.17 1.39
CA PRO A 337 -5.46 -14.36 2.13
C PRO A 337 -4.51 -14.69 3.28
N PHE A 338 -5.07 -15.02 4.44
CA PHE A 338 -4.30 -15.29 5.65
C PHE A 338 -4.71 -16.59 6.32
N TRP A 339 -5.68 -16.53 7.23
CA TRP A 339 -6.00 -17.61 8.15
C TRP A 339 -7.49 -17.64 8.50
N GLU A 340 -8.11 -18.80 8.29
CA GLU A 340 -9.55 -19.02 8.49
C GLU A 340 -10.03 -18.82 9.93
N GLY A 341 -9.17 -18.96 10.95
CA GLY A 341 -9.56 -18.69 12.34
C GLY A 341 -9.81 -19.89 13.25
N ASP A 342 -9.81 -21.12 12.71
CA ASP A 342 -10.25 -22.29 13.48
C ASP A 342 -9.16 -22.88 14.40
N SER A 343 -7.90 -22.85 13.96
CA SER A 343 -6.76 -23.36 14.73
C SER A 343 -5.46 -22.77 14.23
N ALA A 344 -4.50 -22.45 15.12
CA ALA A 344 -3.18 -22.00 14.71
C ALA A 344 -2.34 -23.09 13.99
N ALA A 345 -2.83 -24.33 13.89
CA ALA A 345 -2.21 -25.42 13.13
C ALA A 345 -2.71 -25.53 11.68
N HIS A 346 -3.89 -24.97 11.36
CA HIS A 346 -4.60 -25.17 10.10
C HIS A 346 -5.29 -23.89 9.60
N GLY A 347 -5.77 -23.91 8.36
CA GLY A 347 -6.59 -22.81 7.83
C GLY A 347 -5.79 -21.67 7.19
N PHE A 348 -4.46 -21.79 7.05
CA PHE A 348 -3.69 -20.91 6.16
C PHE A 348 -4.03 -21.24 4.71
N HIS A 349 -4.31 -20.21 3.88
CA HIS A 349 -4.78 -20.40 2.49
C HIS A 349 -4.27 -19.33 1.53
N ALA A 350 -4.47 -19.56 0.22
CA ALA A 350 -4.05 -18.68 -0.88
C ALA A 350 -5.23 -18.15 -1.71
N ARG A 351 -6.45 -18.23 -1.18
CA ARG A 351 -7.68 -17.79 -1.85
C ARG A 351 -7.84 -16.27 -1.81
N LEU A 352 -7.48 -15.58 -2.90
CA LEU A 352 -7.64 -14.14 -3.04
C LEU A 352 -9.12 -13.80 -3.27
N LEU A 353 -9.65 -12.86 -2.50
CA LEU A 353 -11.01 -12.33 -2.66
C LEU A 353 -10.95 -10.95 -3.32
N ARG A 354 -11.90 -10.67 -4.21
CA ARG A 354 -11.97 -9.44 -4.99
C ARG A 354 -13.38 -8.88 -5.00
N LEU A 355 -13.51 -7.59 -4.73
CA LEU A 355 -14.73 -6.78 -4.86
C LEU A 355 -14.64 -5.84 -6.06
N ASP A 356 -15.65 -5.83 -6.93
CA ASP A 356 -15.85 -4.84 -7.99
C ASP A 356 -16.57 -3.59 -7.44
N THR A 357 -15.85 -2.49 -7.27
CA THR A 357 -16.43 -1.27 -6.67
C THR A 357 -17.41 -0.53 -7.59
N LEU A 358 -17.57 -0.96 -8.84
CA LEU A 358 -18.63 -0.46 -9.74
C LEU A 358 -20.00 -1.10 -9.48
N LYS A 359 -20.04 -2.18 -8.71
CA LYS A 359 -21.27 -2.88 -8.36
C LYS A 359 -21.68 -2.57 -6.92
N ASN A 360 -22.94 -2.86 -6.60
CA ASN A 360 -23.43 -2.67 -5.24
C ASN A 360 -22.71 -3.63 -4.29
N PHE A 361 -22.30 -3.12 -3.14
CA PHE A 361 -21.51 -3.87 -2.15
C PHE A 361 -22.24 -5.10 -1.59
N ASP A 362 -23.57 -5.04 -1.50
CA ASP A 362 -24.44 -6.11 -1.04
C ASP A 362 -24.85 -7.11 -2.14
N ASP A 363 -24.47 -6.86 -3.39
CA ASP A 363 -24.72 -7.79 -4.50
C ASP A 363 -23.61 -8.84 -4.59
N ALA A 364 -23.98 -10.12 -4.51
CA ALA A 364 -23.04 -11.23 -4.68
C ALA A 364 -22.30 -11.21 -6.02
N SER A 365 -22.87 -10.58 -7.07
CA SER A 365 -22.21 -10.42 -8.36
C SER A 365 -21.02 -9.44 -8.31
N ALA A 366 -20.90 -8.64 -7.25
CA ALA A 366 -19.74 -7.77 -6.99
C ALA A 366 -18.50 -8.53 -6.53
N TRP A 367 -18.67 -9.78 -6.09
CA TRP A 367 -17.62 -10.54 -5.44
C TRP A 367 -17.13 -11.70 -6.30
N SER A 368 -15.83 -11.90 -6.32
CA SER A 368 -15.17 -13.02 -7.00
C SER A 368 -13.96 -13.49 -6.20
N ALA A 369 -13.59 -14.76 -6.33
CA ALA A 369 -12.43 -15.31 -5.64
C ALA A 369 -11.71 -16.33 -6.52
N ALA A 370 -10.42 -16.49 -6.27
CA ALA A 370 -9.59 -17.49 -6.93
C ALA A 370 -8.54 -18.06 -5.98
N ASP A 371 -8.19 -19.33 -6.18
CA ASP A 371 -7.24 -20.03 -5.34
C ASP A 371 -5.83 -20.02 -5.94
N GLY A 372 -4.95 -19.19 -5.37
CA GLY A 372 -3.55 -19.10 -5.78
C GLY A 372 -2.77 -20.39 -5.59
N SER A 373 -3.18 -21.27 -4.68
CA SER A 373 -2.52 -22.57 -4.47
C SER A 373 -2.76 -23.55 -5.61
N ALA A 374 -3.94 -23.46 -6.25
CA ALA A 374 -4.27 -24.23 -7.43
C ALA A 374 -3.66 -23.62 -8.70
N LEU A 375 -3.59 -22.29 -8.78
CA LEU A 375 -3.19 -21.56 -9.99
C LEU A 375 -1.68 -21.33 -10.11
N ALA A 376 -0.94 -21.28 -9.00
CA ALA A 376 0.51 -21.09 -8.98
C ALA A 376 1.19 -21.95 -7.87
N PRO A 377 1.17 -23.29 -7.97
CA PRO A 377 1.85 -24.16 -7.01
C PRO A 377 3.39 -24.09 -7.17
N PRO A 378 4.17 -24.27 -6.10
CA PRO A 378 3.73 -24.51 -4.72
C PRO A 378 3.31 -23.20 -4.04
N ASN A 379 2.17 -23.23 -3.34
CA ASN A 379 1.76 -22.12 -2.51
C ASN A 379 0.96 -22.60 -1.30
N PRO A 380 1.54 -22.61 -0.10
CA PRO A 380 0.87 -23.14 1.10
C PRO A 380 -0.20 -22.20 1.67
N GLY A 381 -0.32 -20.98 1.16
CA GLY A 381 -1.15 -19.93 1.75
C GLY A 381 -0.51 -19.22 2.94
N GLY A 382 -1.27 -18.36 3.59
CA GLY A 382 -0.82 -17.67 4.81
C GLY A 382 0.04 -16.45 4.54
N PHE A 383 -0.59 -15.40 4.02
CA PHE A 383 0.06 -14.12 3.74
C PHE A 383 -0.41 -13.05 4.69
N ASN A 384 0.51 -12.46 5.43
CA ASN A 384 0.21 -11.36 6.32
C ASN A 384 0.45 -10.06 5.55
N GLY A 385 -0.58 -9.45 4.99
CA GLY A 385 -0.44 -8.24 4.19
C GLY A 385 0.33 -8.39 2.87
N GLY A 386 0.68 -7.26 2.27
CA GLY A 386 1.30 -7.20 0.95
C GLY A 386 1.49 -5.79 0.42
N ALA A 387 1.85 -5.67 -0.86
CA ALA A 387 2.05 -4.39 -1.53
C ALA A 387 1.53 -4.41 -2.97
N PHE A 388 1.17 -3.25 -3.49
CA PHE A 388 0.70 -3.06 -4.87
C PHE A 388 1.59 -2.04 -5.59
N ASP A 389 2.18 -2.44 -6.72
CA ASP A 389 3.10 -1.58 -7.49
C ASP A 389 2.44 -0.74 -8.58
N GLY A 390 1.10 -0.76 -8.64
CA GLY A 390 0.30 -0.16 -9.71
C GLY A 390 -0.19 -1.15 -10.76
N ARG A 391 0.32 -2.40 -10.76
CA ARG A 391 -0.13 -3.53 -11.59
C ARG A 391 -0.21 -4.85 -10.85
N TYR A 392 0.84 -5.18 -10.10
CA TYR A 392 0.98 -6.46 -9.43
C TYR A 392 0.75 -6.29 -7.93
N LEU A 393 -0.05 -7.19 -7.37
CA LEU A 393 -0.19 -7.38 -5.92
C LEU A 393 0.80 -8.45 -5.47
N TYR A 394 1.66 -8.12 -4.51
CA TYR A 394 2.65 -9.01 -3.88
C TYR A 394 2.20 -9.33 -2.47
N MET A 395 2.09 -10.61 -2.12
CA MET A 395 1.61 -11.06 -0.81
C MET A 395 2.78 -11.50 0.05
N ALA A 396 2.92 -10.95 1.25
CA ALA A 396 4.07 -11.19 2.12
C ALA A 396 3.98 -12.58 2.76
N PRO A 397 4.97 -13.48 2.53
CA PRO A 397 4.87 -14.86 2.95
C PRO A 397 5.12 -15.00 4.44
N TRP A 398 4.18 -15.62 5.17
CA TRP A 398 4.36 -15.89 6.59
C TRP A 398 4.65 -17.35 6.87
N ARG A 399 3.62 -18.19 6.93
CA ARG A 399 3.72 -19.56 7.46
C ARG A 399 2.73 -20.50 6.82
N GLN A 400 3.11 -21.77 6.84
CA GLN A 400 2.27 -22.87 6.40
C GLN A 400 1.47 -23.48 7.55
N ASN A 401 0.50 -24.30 7.19
CA ASN A 401 -0.17 -25.20 8.12
C ASN A 401 0.84 -26.17 8.74
N GLU A 402 0.82 -26.29 10.06
CA GLU A 402 1.77 -27.12 10.83
C GLU A 402 1.01 -27.82 11.98
N PRO A 403 0.80 -29.15 11.91
CA PRO A 403 0.05 -29.90 12.91
C PRO A 403 0.58 -29.79 14.35
N SER A 404 1.89 -29.54 14.54
CA SER A 404 2.45 -29.33 15.88
C SER A 404 1.99 -28.01 16.52
N GLY A 405 1.48 -27.07 15.70
CA GLY A 405 1.19 -25.70 16.10
C GLY A 405 2.42 -24.78 16.12
N GLU A 406 3.62 -25.33 15.89
CA GLU A 406 4.84 -24.53 15.79
C GLU A 406 4.81 -23.62 14.56
N ILE A 407 5.57 -22.53 14.63
CA ILE A 407 5.74 -21.62 13.49
C ILE A 407 6.68 -22.32 12.50
N HIS A 408 6.13 -22.63 11.33
CA HIS A 408 6.91 -23.09 10.18
C HIS A 408 6.76 -22.03 9.08
N ALA A 409 7.74 -21.13 9.02
CA ALA A 409 7.75 -20.02 8.07
C ALA A 409 8.15 -20.49 6.65
N HIS A 410 7.72 -19.75 5.62
CA HIS A 410 8.16 -19.97 4.23
C HIS A 410 8.55 -18.67 3.54
N GLY A 411 9.23 -18.79 2.39
CA GLY A 411 9.61 -17.67 1.51
C GLY A 411 8.79 -17.56 0.23
N GLN A 412 7.76 -18.41 0.05
CA GLN A 412 6.92 -18.47 -1.15
C GLN A 412 6.06 -17.20 -1.32
N VAL A 413 6.57 -16.18 -2.02
CA VAL A 413 5.83 -14.96 -2.34
C VAL A 413 4.83 -15.25 -3.45
N LEU A 414 3.55 -14.96 -3.21
CA LEU A 414 2.50 -15.01 -4.24
C LEU A 414 2.32 -13.63 -4.86
N ARG A 415 2.26 -13.57 -6.19
CA ARG A 415 1.98 -12.36 -6.94
C ARG A 415 0.77 -12.54 -7.85
N TYR A 416 -0.06 -11.51 -7.96
CA TYR A 416 -1.23 -11.47 -8.85
C TYR A 416 -1.15 -10.27 -9.79
N ASP A 417 -1.38 -10.47 -11.10
CA ASP A 417 -1.44 -9.40 -12.11
C ASP A 417 -2.88 -8.85 -12.23
N THR A 418 -3.10 -7.58 -11.87
CA THR A 418 -4.41 -6.95 -11.94
C THR A 418 -4.74 -6.38 -13.33
N ALA A 419 -3.76 -6.31 -14.23
CA ALA A 419 -3.93 -5.71 -15.55
C ALA A 419 -4.27 -6.76 -16.61
N SER A 420 -5.07 -6.35 -17.61
CA SER A 420 -5.22 -7.12 -18.83
C SER A 420 -4.00 -6.96 -19.74
N SER A 421 -3.86 -7.90 -20.69
CA SER A 421 -2.78 -7.88 -21.67
C SER A 421 -2.88 -6.63 -22.55
N GLY A 422 -1.74 -5.99 -22.83
CA GLY A 422 -1.70 -4.74 -23.60
C GLY A 422 -1.95 -3.48 -22.78
N SER A 423 -2.19 -3.57 -21.46
CA SER A 423 -2.12 -2.40 -20.58
C SER A 423 -0.72 -1.81 -20.62
N ARG A 424 -0.61 -0.52 -20.90
CA ARG A 424 0.67 0.13 -21.25
C ARG A 424 1.11 1.18 -20.25
N PHE A 425 0.31 2.22 -20.04
CA PHE A 425 0.70 3.33 -19.16
C PHE A 425 -0.47 3.94 -18.42
N GLN A 426 -0.16 4.60 -17.31
CA GLN A 426 -1.06 5.49 -16.58
C GLN A 426 -0.30 6.74 -16.14
N LEU A 427 -0.79 7.92 -16.52
CA LEU A 427 -0.38 9.20 -15.97
C LEU A 427 -1.39 9.59 -14.90
N ARG A 428 -0.98 9.47 -13.63
CA ARG A 428 -1.81 9.67 -12.45
C ARG A 428 -1.51 11.04 -11.81
N TRP A 429 -2.56 11.76 -11.45
CA TRP A 429 -2.49 12.96 -10.61
C TRP A 429 -2.25 12.60 -9.14
N MET A 430 -2.91 11.56 -8.66
CA MET A 430 -2.70 11.01 -7.33
C MET A 430 -2.81 9.48 -7.41
N ASP A 431 -2.09 8.80 -6.54
CA ASP A 431 -2.11 7.36 -6.43
C ASP A 431 -2.43 6.95 -4.98
N CYS A 432 -2.92 5.72 -4.80
CA CYS A 432 -3.12 5.14 -3.48
C CYS A 432 -1.82 4.47 -3.04
N GLY A 433 -1.27 4.91 -1.92
CA GLY A 433 -0.03 4.39 -1.37
C GLY A 433 -0.20 3.44 -0.19
N HIS A 434 -1.44 3.20 0.25
CA HIS A 434 -1.73 2.17 1.23
C HIS A 434 -1.55 0.76 0.64
N ASN A 435 -0.77 -0.05 1.33
CA ASN A 435 -0.26 -1.32 0.83
C ASN A 435 -0.63 -2.45 1.80
N GLY A 436 -1.59 -3.29 1.39
CA GLY A 436 -1.84 -4.59 2.01
C GLY A 436 -2.08 -4.56 3.52
N GLY A 437 -2.72 -3.51 4.04
CA GLY A 437 -3.25 -3.43 5.41
C GLY A 437 -2.33 -2.97 6.53
N LEU A 438 -1.01 -3.19 6.41
CA LEU A 438 -0.04 -2.98 7.50
C LEU A 438 1.04 -1.93 7.17
N GLY A 439 0.79 -1.12 6.13
CA GLY A 439 1.74 -0.17 5.60
C GLY A 439 1.11 0.86 4.69
N GLY A 440 1.68 2.07 4.64
CA GLY A 440 1.21 3.14 3.75
C GLY A 440 2.34 3.99 3.20
N SER A 441 2.00 4.84 2.23
CA SER A 441 2.90 5.81 1.64
C SER A 441 2.10 6.92 1.01
N VAL A 442 2.70 8.08 0.77
CA VAL A 442 2.05 9.13 -0.04
C VAL A 442 2.81 9.23 -1.36
N PRO A 443 2.32 8.57 -2.44
CA PRO A 443 3.05 8.49 -3.72
C PRO A 443 2.94 9.77 -4.54
N GLY A 444 1.83 10.51 -4.44
CA GLY A 444 1.61 11.71 -5.24
C GLY A 444 1.32 11.41 -6.72
N PRO A 445 1.51 12.40 -7.60
CA PRO A 445 1.53 12.20 -9.04
C PRO A 445 2.52 11.12 -9.45
N ALA A 446 2.12 10.32 -10.43
CA ALA A 446 2.89 9.16 -10.86
C ALA A 446 2.77 8.93 -12.37
N PHE A 447 3.83 8.38 -12.95
CA PHE A 447 3.76 7.78 -14.29
C PHE A 447 4.14 6.30 -14.18
N VAL A 448 3.15 5.43 -14.40
CA VAL A 448 3.26 3.97 -14.35
C VAL A 448 3.35 3.45 -15.77
N LEU A 449 4.34 2.63 -16.05
CA LEU A 449 4.64 2.10 -17.38
C LEU A 449 4.90 0.59 -17.31
N ASN A 450 4.17 -0.17 -18.10
CA ASN A 450 4.40 -1.59 -18.27
C ASN A 450 5.46 -1.84 -19.34
N THR A 451 6.43 -2.67 -18.99
CA THR A 451 7.48 -3.17 -19.88
C THR A 451 7.33 -4.69 -20.03
N GLU A 452 8.07 -5.28 -20.97
CA GLU A 452 8.07 -6.75 -21.14
C GLU A 452 8.58 -7.48 -19.88
N ALA A 453 9.53 -6.89 -19.13
CA ALA A 453 10.12 -7.50 -17.94
C ALA A 453 9.34 -7.23 -16.63
N GLY A 454 8.59 -6.14 -16.54
CA GLY A 454 7.98 -5.70 -15.29
C GLY A 454 7.35 -4.31 -15.37
N VAL A 455 7.22 -3.64 -14.23
CA VAL A 455 6.67 -2.28 -14.12
C VAL A 455 7.79 -1.28 -13.87
N VAL A 456 7.74 -0.13 -14.53
CA VAL A 456 8.52 1.04 -14.16
C VAL A 456 7.55 2.13 -13.72
N SER A 457 7.69 2.61 -12.48
CA SER A 457 6.86 3.68 -11.96
C SER A 457 7.74 4.75 -11.33
N VAL A 458 7.49 5.99 -11.71
CA VAL A 458 8.15 7.19 -11.19
C VAL A 458 7.09 8.04 -10.48
N GLN A 459 7.35 8.37 -9.22
CA GLN A 459 6.39 8.99 -8.30
C GLN A 459 6.98 10.28 -7.70
N ALA A 460 6.13 11.27 -7.45
CA ALA A 460 6.53 12.57 -6.93
C ALA A 460 6.74 12.59 -5.40
N HIS A 461 6.11 11.65 -4.67
CA HIS A 461 6.12 11.55 -3.21
C HIS A 461 5.72 12.84 -2.48
N THR A 462 4.74 13.56 -3.04
CA THR A 462 4.22 14.81 -2.50
C THR A 462 2.72 14.91 -2.76
N ILE A 463 2.03 15.74 -1.97
CA ILE A 463 0.64 16.13 -2.21
C ILE A 463 0.69 17.47 -2.96
N PRO A 464 0.37 17.53 -4.27
CA PRO A 464 0.35 18.80 -4.98
C PRO A 464 -0.85 19.65 -4.54
N ALA A 465 -0.71 20.97 -4.66
CA ALA A 465 -1.82 21.89 -4.42
C ALA A 465 -2.94 21.71 -5.45
N ALA A 466 -4.15 22.14 -5.10
CA ALA A 466 -5.25 22.27 -6.06
C ALA A 466 -4.95 23.37 -7.10
N GLY A 467 -5.68 23.33 -8.22
CA GLY A 467 -5.60 24.31 -9.29
C GLY A 467 -5.08 23.74 -10.62
N LYS A 468 -4.52 24.63 -11.44
CA LYS A 468 -4.10 24.29 -12.81
C LYS A 468 -2.67 23.76 -12.83
N HIS A 469 -2.48 22.59 -13.41
CA HIS A 469 -1.18 21.94 -13.53
C HIS A 469 -0.94 21.33 -14.91
N HIS A 470 0.33 21.17 -15.27
CA HIS A 470 0.78 20.34 -16.39
C HIS A 470 1.52 19.12 -15.85
N LEU A 471 1.15 17.95 -16.36
CA LEU A 471 1.79 16.66 -16.08
C LEU A 471 2.34 16.10 -17.39
N ALA A 472 3.54 15.51 -17.35
CA ALA A 472 4.05 14.72 -18.45
C ALA A 472 4.80 13.47 -18.00
N GLY A 473 4.47 12.34 -18.60
CA GLY A 473 5.29 11.11 -18.58
C GLY A 473 6.10 11.04 -19.86
N VAL A 474 7.42 10.97 -19.76
CA VAL A 474 8.35 10.95 -20.91
C VAL A 474 9.14 9.66 -20.89
N VAL A 475 9.20 8.98 -22.02
CA VAL A 475 9.92 7.72 -22.21
C VAL A 475 10.92 7.85 -23.35
N THR A 476 12.19 7.60 -23.05
CA THR A 476 13.27 7.44 -24.03
C THR A 476 13.61 5.95 -24.17
N ALA A 477 14.63 5.61 -24.96
CA ALA A 477 15.09 4.24 -25.12
C ALA A 477 15.57 3.58 -23.80
N ASP A 478 16.00 4.38 -22.84
CA ASP A 478 16.69 3.94 -21.62
C ASP A 478 16.15 4.56 -20.33
N ARG A 479 15.13 5.43 -20.42
CA ARG A 479 14.65 6.20 -19.27
C ARG A 479 13.14 6.46 -19.30
N VAL A 480 12.57 6.56 -18.10
CA VAL A 480 11.23 7.08 -17.84
C VAL A 480 11.37 8.29 -16.92
N ALA A 481 10.63 9.37 -17.18
CA ALA A 481 10.62 10.57 -16.36
C ALA A 481 9.20 11.11 -16.15
N LEU A 482 8.96 11.67 -14.96
CA LEU A 482 7.76 12.40 -14.61
C LEU A 482 8.10 13.89 -14.49
N TRP A 483 7.37 14.70 -15.23
CA TRP A 483 7.43 16.16 -15.19
C TRP A 483 6.14 16.73 -14.63
N ILE A 484 6.27 17.74 -13.77
CA ILE A 484 5.16 18.51 -13.21
C ILE A 484 5.52 19.98 -13.34
N ASP A 485 4.63 20.75 -13.96
CA ASP A 485 4.77 22.20 -14.16
C ASP A 485 6.16 22.59 -14.71
N GLY A 486 6.64 21.83 -15.70
CA GLY A 486 7.91 22.09 -16.37
C GLY A 486 9.15 21.66 -15.60
N THR A 487 8.99 20.98 -14.46
CA THR A 487 10.12 20.44 -13.67
C THR A 487 10.13 18.92 -13.71
N CYS A 488 11.28 18.31 -14.02
CA CYS A 488 11.47 16.86 -13.90
C CYS A 488 11.54 16.48 -12.42
N ILE A 489 10.48 15.86 -11.89
CA ILE A 489 10.36 15.52 -10.46
C ILE A 489 10.98 14.17 -10.15
N ALA A 490 10.83 13.19 -11.04
CA ALA A 490 11.31 11.84 -10.84
C ALA A 490 11.74 11.21 -12.16
N SER A 491 12.70 10.28 -12.08
CA SER A 491 13.14 9.51 -13.23
C SER A 491 13.70 8.15 -12.81
N ALA A 492 13.61 7.17 -13.71
CA ALA A 492 14.14 5.83 -13.53
C ALA A 492 14.70 5.29 -14.85
N ALA A 493 15.60 4.32 -14.76
CA ALA A 493 16.05 3.57 -15.93
C ALA A 493 14.90 2.73 -16.52
N LEU A 494 14.92 2.54 -17.83
CA LEU A 494 14.01 1.67 -18.56
C LEU A 494 14.78 0.41 -18.98
N PRO A 495 14.70 -0.70 -18.22
CA PRO A 495 15.54 -1.88 -18.47
C PRO A 495 15.03 -2.76 -19.62
N SER A 496 13.80 -2.53 -20.08
CA SER A 496 13.09 -3.39 -21.03
C SER A 496 12.16 -2.57 -21.92
N PRO A 497 11.89 -3.01 -23.16
CA PRO A 497 10.92 -2.35 -24.04
C PRO A 497 9.55 -2.18 -23.37
N VAL A 498 8.89 -1.07 -23.71
CA VAL A 498 7.51 -0.78 -23.30
C VAL A 498 6.56 -1.74 -24.01
N VAL A 499 5.54 -2.21 -23.30
CA VAL A 499 4.48 -3.04 -23.88
C VAL A 499 3.78 -2.31 -25.02
N ASP A 500 3.65 -2.95 -26.18
CA ASP A 500 2.80 -2.47 -27.25
C ASP A 500 1.32 -2.64 -26.89
N SER A 501 0.50 -1.67 -27.32
CA SER A 501 -0.91 -1.64 -26.96
C SER A 501 -1.80 -1.23 -28.11
N GLN A 502 -2.95 -1.89 -28.18
CA GLN A 502 -4.07 -1.56 -29.05
C GLN A 502 -5.29 -1.12 -28.24
N LEU A 503 -5.12 -0.86 -26.94
CA LEU A 503 -6.21 -0.36 -26.09
C LEU A 503 -6.51 1.09 -26.41
N ASP A 504 -7.76 1.48 -26.22
CA ASP A 504 -8.17 2.87 -26.31
C ASP A 504 -7.57 3.71 -25.17
N ILE A 505 -7.42 5.01 -25.44
CA ILE A 505 -6.99 5.98 -24.44
C ILE A 505 -8.20 6.42 -23.60
N SER A 506 -8.03 6.38 -22.28
CA SER A 506 -8.98 6.94 -21.32
C SER A 506 -8.44 8.24 -20.71
N VAL A 507 -9.33 9.19 -20.43
CA VAL A 507 -8.98 10.54 -19.96
C VAL A 507 -9.85 10.89 -18.75
N GLY A 508 -9.21 11.38 -17.68
CA GLY A 508 -9.85 11.75 -16.42
C GLY A 508 -10.32 10.57 -15.55
N GLN A 509 -10.18 9.33 -16.03
CA GLN A 509 -10.46 8.09 -15.30
C GLN A 509 -9.84 6.91 -16.06
N LEU A 510 -9.59 5.78 -15.38
CA LEU A 510 -9.30 4.51 -16.05
C LEU A 510 -10.53 3.97 -16.76
N ALA A 511 -10.36 3.38 -17.96
CA ALA A 511 -11.44 2.70 -18.66
C ALA A 511 -12.01 1.57 -17.79
N GLY A 512 -13.30 1.66 -17.44
CA GLY A 512 -13.95 0.72 -16.53
C GLY A 512 -13.49 0.82 -15.07
N GLY A 513 -12.80 1.89 -14.67
CA GLY A 513 -12.43 2.17 -13.28
C GLY A 513 -13.53 2.88 -12.50
N SER A 514 -13.34 3.03 -11.19
CA SER A 514 -14.29 3.68 -10.26
C SER A 514 -13.76 4.98 -9.63
N SER A 515 -12.52 5.36 -9.95
CA SER A 515 -11.86 6.54 -9.35
C SER A 515 -11.62 7.66 -10.38
N PRO A 516 -12.61 8.54 -10.61
CA PRO A 516 -12.45 9.68 -11.50
C PRO A 516 -11.54 10.74 -10.88
N LEU A 517 -10.88 11.52 -11.74
CA LEU A 517 -10.15 12.72 -11.37
C LEU A 517 -11.10 13.72 -10.69
N ARG A 518 -10.73 14.25 -9.52
CA ARG A 518 -11.44 15.34 -8.84
C ARG A 518 -11.03 16.69 -9.43
N GLY A 519 -11.65 16.99 -10.56
CA GLY A 519 -11.33 18.13 -11.39
C GLY A 519 -11.60 17.77 -12.84
N ARG A 520 -10.81 18.32 -13.76
CA ARG A 520 -10.94 18.05 -15.19
C ARG A 520 -9.61 18.05 -15.90
N VAL A 521 -9.51 17.23 -16.94
CA VAL A 521 -8.45 17.33 -17.94
C VAL A 521 -8.85 18.38 -18.97
N LEU A 522 -8.16 19.52 -18.95
CA LEU A 522 -8.35 20.62 -19.90
C LEU A 522 -7.90 20.23 -21.31
N LYS A 523 -6.79 19.48 -21.39
CA LYS A 523 -6.21 18.97 -22.63
C LYS A 523 -5.32 17.78 -22.31
N HIS A 524 -5.23 16.83 -23.24
CA HIS A 524 -4.20 15.79 -23.23
C HIS A 524 -3.52 15.74 -24.59
N ARG A 525 -2.30 15.20 -24.62
CA ARG A 525 -1.58 14.90 -25.85
C ARG A 525 -0.75 13.64 -25.66
N ILE A 526 -0.71 12.78 -26.68
CA ILE A 526 0.16 11.61 -26.73
C ILE A 526 1.00 11.73 -27.98
N SER A 527 2.31 11.74 -27.82
CA SER A 527 3.28 11.85 -28.91
C SER A 527 4.08 10.55 -28.99
N ASP A 528 4.30 10.03 -30.20
CA ASP A 528 5.15 8.87 -30.51
C ASP A 528 6.65 9.22 -30.54
N CYS A 529 7.02 10.26 -29.80
CA CYS A 529 8.38 10.73 -29.60
C CYS A 529 8.57 11.22 -28.16
N ALA A 530 9.82 11.23 -27.71
CA ALA A 530 10.21 11.92 -26.49
C ALA A 530 10.37 13.41 -26.79
N LEU A 531 9.54 14.23 -26.17
CA LEU A 531 9.60 15.69 -26.27
C LEU A 531 10.79 16.22 -25.48
N ASP A 532 11.42 17.27 -25.99
CA ASP A 532 12.60 17.85 -25.37
C ASP A 532 12.28 18.69 -24.13
N GLN A 533 13.31 18.93 -23.32
CA GLN A 533 13.22 19.74 -22.10
C GLN A 533 12.70 21.15 -22.38
N ASP A 534 13.13 21.78 -23.48
CA ASP A 534 12.70 23.10 -23.91
C ASP A 534 11.18 23.20 -24.09
N TRP A 535 10.56 22.14 -24.63
CA TRP A 535 9.11 22.03 -24.71
C TRP A 535 8.48 21.86 -23.32
N LEU A 536 8.97 20.88 -22.55
CA LEU A 536 8.38 20.51 -21.26
C LEU A 536 8.38 21.67 -20.27
N GLU A 537 9.44 22.48 -20.24
CA GLU A 537 9.54 23.69 -19.41
C GLU A 537 8.53 24.78 -19.80
N LYS A 538 8.12 24.84 -21.07
CA LYS A 538 7.19 25.87 -21.59
C LYS A 538 5.74 25.40 -21.60
N ALA A 539 5.50 24.10 -21.66
CA ALA A 539 4.16 23.52 -21.69
C ALA A 539 3.18 24.07 -20.62
N PRO A 540 3.60 24.36 -19.36
CA PRO A 540 2.71 24.92 -18.34
C PRO A 540 2.19 26.32 -18.70
N SER A 541 2.92 27.12 -19.50
CA SER A 541 2.48 28.48 -19.86
C SER A 541 1.17 28.47 -20.66
N LEU A 542 0.83 27.36 -21.30
CA LEU A 542 -0.42 27.19 -22.04
C LEU A 542 -1.66 27.20 -21.13
N LEU A 543 -1.52 26.98 -19.82
CA LEU A 543 -2.62 27.10 -18.86
C LEU A 543 -3.19 28.54 -18.75
N SER A 544 -2.41 29.52 -19.21
CA SER A 544 -2.78 30.94 -19.27
C SER A 544 -3.45 31.36 -20.58
N ASP A 545 -3.43 30.50 -21.62
CA ASP A 545 -4.00 30.76 -22.94
C ASP A 545 -4.81 29.54 -23.42
N GLU A 546 -6.12 29.55 -23.15
CA GLU A 546 -7.02 28.47 -23.56
C GLU A 546 -7.06 28.27 -25.08
N HIS A 547 -6.80 29.31 -25.88
CA HIS A 547 -6.83 29.19 -27.33
C HIS A 547 -5.61 28.41 -27.84
N ALA A 548 -4.42 28.74 -27.30
CA ALA A 548 -3.21 27.99 -27.58
C ALA A 548 -3.31 26.53 -27.11
N LEU A 549 -3.89 26.30 -25.92
CA LEU A 549 -4.09 24.95 -25.38
C LEU A 549 -5.02 24.09 -26.25
N ARG A 550 -6.11 24.67 -26.78
CA ARG A 550 -7.03 23.98 -27.69
C ARG A 550 -6.40 23.71 -29.07
N GLY A 551 -5.46 24.56 -29.49
CA GLY A 551 -4.76 24.45 -30.77
C GLY A 551 -3.69 23.35 -30.84
N LEU A 552 -3.34 22.72 -29.71
CA LEU A 552 -2.44 21.56 -29.70
C LEU A 552 -3.10 20.37 -30.41
N SER A 553 -2.47 19.87 -31.46
CA SER A 553 -2.82 18.62 -32.12
C SER A 553 -2.38 17.43 -31.28
#